data_AF-A0A392NVK8-F1
#
_entry.id   AF-A0A392NVK8-F1
#
_cell.length_a   1.000
_cell.length_b   1.000
_cell.length_c   1.000
_cell.angle_alpha   90.00
_cell.angle_beta   90.00
_cell.angle_gamma   90.00
#
_symmetry.space_group_name_H-M   'P 1'
#
loop_
_entity.id
_entity.type
_entity.pdbx_description
1 polymer ?
#
loop_
_entity_poly.entity_id
_entity_poly.type
_entity_poly.pdbx_seq_one_letter_code
_entity_poly.pdbx_strand_id
1 'polypeptide(L)'
;DAPSEADSGPTAAISCPHGQLMPEQATGAKRVLVPEGFWHFLYEDATSVKNDDLLVCPTFPSDSGECSECSSELSEVACMEDSMRLLKQRQRQSHEKLFSGKSTPLSLDCKYFLIPSSWISKWRNYVNPTVKNSDTPETLNVVIGSLICEK
;
A
#
# COMPACT_ATOMS: atom_id res chain seq x y z
N ASP A 1 -4.00 18.73 19.97
CA ASP A 1 -5.31 18.09 20.14
C ASP A 1 -5.59 17.33 18.87
N ALA A 2 -5.56 16.00 18.91
CA ALA A 2 -5.90 15.17 17.75
C ALA A 2 -7.39 14.83 17.86
N PRO A 3 -8.19 14.90 16.77
CA PRO A 3 -9.58 14.51 16.84
C PRO A 3 -9.64 13.05 17.29
N SER A 4 -10.25 12.83 18.45
CA SER A 4 -10.52 11.50 18.98
C SER A 4 -11.53 10.83 18.06
N GLU A 5 -11.33 9.55 17.76
CA GLU A 5 -12.30 8.70 17.06
C GLU A 5 -13.70 8.69 17.73
N ALA A 6 -13.77 9.17 18.99
CA ALA A 6 -15.02 9.37 19.73
C ALA A 6 -15.92 10.49 19.19
N ASP A 7 -15.42 11.35 18.28
CA ASP A 7 -16.19 12.45 17.67
C ASP A 7 -16.80 12.07 16.31
N SER A 8 -16.55 10.84 15.87
CA SER A 8 -17.03 10.31 14.61
C SER A 8 -18.43 9.72 14.82
N GLY A 9 -19.44 10.26 14.13
CA GLY A 9 -20.82 9.76 14.20
C GLY A 9 -20.93 8.26 13.89
N PRO A 10 -22.05 7.60 14.23
CA PRO A 10 -22.15 6.13 14.20
C PRO A 10 -21.98 5.53 12.79
N THR A 11 -22.14 6.32 11.73
CA THR A 11 -21.92 5.92 10.33
C THR A 11 -20.55 6.29 9.78
N ALA A 12 -19.68 6.93 10.56
CA ALA A 12 -18.41 7.48 10.08
C ALA A 12 -17.52 6.44 9.40
N ALA A 13 -17.52 5.20 9.90
CA ALA A 13 -16.74 4.10 9.34
C ALA A 13 -17.21 3.66 7.93
N ILE A 14 -18.46 3.94 7.58
CA ILE A 14 -19.08 3.53 6.31
C ILE A 14 -19.41 4.72 5.40
N SER A 15 -19.25 5.96 5.88
CA SER A 15 -19.46 7.18 5.10
C SER A 15 -18.13 7.75 4.63
N CYS A 16 -18.05 8.17 3.37
CA CYS A 16 -16.92 8.89 2.83
C CYS A 16 -17.10 10.42 2.95
N PRO A 17 -16.04 11.23 2.81
CA PRO A 17 -16.14 12.70 2.83
C PRO A 17 -17.00 13.27 1.68
N HIS A 18 -17.29 12.48 0.64
CA HIS A 18 -18.21 12.85 -0.45
C HIS A 18 -19.70 12.65 -0.09
N GLY A 19 -20.01 12.22 1.14
CA GLY A 19 -21.38 12.01 1.62
C GLY A 19 -22.04 10.73 1.10
N GLN A 20 -21.25 9.79 0.57
CA GLN A 20 -21.70 8.52 0.03
C GLN A 20 -21.14 7.34 0.86
N LEU A 21 -21.53 6.11 0.52
CA LEU A 21 -20.97 4.92 1.15
C LEU A 21 -19.51 4.72 0.74
N MET A 22 -18.63 4.47 1.72
CA MET A 22 -17.30 3.95 1.45
C MET A 22 -17.39 2.61 0.69
N PRO A 23 -16.52 2.36 -0.30
CA PRO A 23 -16.45 1.07 -0.97
C PRO A 23 -16.12 -0.06 0.01
N GLU A 24 -16.65 -1.27 -0.22
CA GLU A 24 -16.45 -2.42 0.66
C GLU A 24 -14.98 -2.88 0.77
N GLN A 25 -14.16 -2.53 -0.22
CA GLN A 25 -12.73 -2.79 -0.24
C GLN A 25 -11.95 -1.84 0.68
N ALA A 26 -12.57 -0.75 1.15
CA ALA A 26 -11.96 0.15 2.12
C ALA A 26 -11.87 -0.51 3.50
N THR A 27 -10.74 -0.32 4.17
CA THR A 27 -10.52 -0.84 5.52
C THR A 27 -11.57 -0.30 6.49
N GLY A 28 -12.31 -1.20 7.15
CA GLY A 28 -13.30 -0.82 8.16
C GLY A 28 -14.72 -0.55 7.63
N ALA A 29 -14.92 -0.47 6.31
CA ALA A 29 -16.22 -0.18 5.69
C ALA A 29 -17.18 -1.38 5.64
N LYS A 30 -17.15 -2.27 6.65
CA LYS A 30 -18.02 -3.45 6.69
C LYS A 30 -19.44 -3.05 7.03
N ARG A 31 -20.38 -3.49 6.19
CA ARG A 31 -21.82 -3.21 6.32
C ARG A 31 -22.58 -4.48 6.68
N VAL A 32 -23.68 -4.33 7.41
CA VAL A 32 -24.61 -5.43 7.73
C VAL A 32 -26.02 -5.02 7.31
N LEU A 33 -26.66 -5.86 6.50
CA LEU A 33 -28.08 -5.71 6.17
C LEU A 33 -28.94 -6.16 7.36
N VAL A 34 -29.87 -5.29 7.75
CA VAL A 34 -30.83 -5.58 8.82
C VAL A 34 -32.26 -5.46 8.28
N PRO A 35 -33.21 -6.28 8.78
CA PRO A 35 -34.62 -6.09 8.46
C PRO A 35 -35.14 -4.74 8.96
N GLU A 36 -36.11 -4.16 8.26
CA GLU A 36 -36.69 -2.86 8.60
C GLU A 36 -37.20 -2.78 10.05
N GLY A 37 -37.91 -3.80 10.52
CA GLY A 37 -38.39 -3.84 11.91
C GLY A 37 -37.26 -3.82 12.94
N PHE A 38 -36.09 -4.40 12.61
CA PHE A 38 -34.92 -4.35 13.49
C PHE A 38 -34.22 -2.98 13.40
N TRP A 39 -34.20 -2.36 12.22
CA TRP A 39 -33.73 -0.99 12.06
C TRP A 39 -34.54 0.00 12.91
N HIS A 40 -35.87 -0.07 12.86
CA HIS A 40 -36.74 0.80 13.67
C HIS A 40 -36.48 0.63 15.17
N PHE A 41 -36.33 -0.61 15.64
CA PHE A 41 -35.95 -0.90 17.03
C PHE A 41 -34.62 -0.24 17.42
N LEU A 42 -33.57 -0.38 16.59
CA LEU A 42 -32.26 0.22 16.83
C LEU A 42 -32.32 1.76 16.81
N TYR A 43 -33.11 2.32 15.89
CA TYR A 43 -33.28 3.76 15.75
C TYR A 43 -34.02 4.37 16.95
N GLU A 44 -35.11 3.75 17.39
CA GLU A 44 -35.86 4.17 18.59
C GLU A 44 -34.99 4.08 19.85
N ASP A 45 -34.23 2.99 20.02
CA ASP A 45 -33.31 2.82 21.15
C ASP A 45 -32.20 3.89 21.14
N ALA A 46 -31.57 4.11 19.99
CA ALA A 46 -30.50 5.10 19.85
C ALA A 46 -30.97 6.54 20.07
N THR A 47 -32.18 6.88 19.62
CA THR A 47 -32.78 8.21 19.80
C THR A 47 -33.35 8.43 21.20
N SER A 48 -33.77 7.37 21.90
CA SER A 48 -34.25 7.45 23.29
C SER A 48 -33.15 7.85 24.30
N VAL A 49 -31.87 7.70 23.94
CA VAL A 49 -30.73 7.87 24.87
C VAL A 49 -30.01 9.23 24.73
N LYS A 50 -30.22 10.00 23.65
CA LYS A 50 -29.57 11.30 23.42
C LYS A 50 -30.52 12.35 22.85
N ASN A 51 -30.79 13.41 23.62
CA ASN A 51 -31.66 14.52 23.21
C ASN A 51 -30.92 15.79 22.74
N ASP A 52 -29.58 15.86 22.79
CA ASP A 52 -28.90 17.18 22.71
C ASP A 52 -27.87 17.38 21.58
N ASP A 53 -27.74 16.45 20.64
CA ASP A 53 -27.02 16.74 19.38
C ASP A 53 -27.48 15.77 18.30
N LEU A 54 -28.67 16.02 17.75
CA LEU A 54 -29.16 15.32 16.57
C LEU A 54 -28.42 15.84 15.33
N LEU A 55 -27.12 15.52 15.24
CA LEU A 55 -26.52 15.36 13.92
C LEU A 55 -27.37 14.31 13.21
N VAL A 56 -28.10 14.75 12.20
CA VAL A 56 -28.90 13.90 11.31
C VAL A 56 -27.96 12.83 10.79
N CYS A 57 -27.97 11.67 11.44
CA CYS A 57 -27.11 10.58 11.05
C CYS A 57 -27.61 10.12 9.68
N PRO A 58 -26.78 10.17 8.63
CA PRO A 58 -27.21 9.77 7.30
C PRO A 58 -27.65 8.31 7.34
N THR A 59 -28.86 8.05 6.89
CA THR A 59 -29.39 6.70 6.72
C THR A 59 -29.17 6.27 5.28
N PHE A 60 -28.67 5.05 5.10
CA PHE A 60 -28.37 4.49 3.79
C PHE A 60 -29.34 3.34 3.51
N PRO A 61 -30.28 3.48 2.57
CA PRO A 61 -31.13 2.36 2.15
C PRO A 61 -30.30 1.25 1.48
N SER A 62 -30.87 0.07 1.35
CA SER A 62 -30.19 -1.11 0.80
C SER A 62 -29.74 -0.97 -0.65
N ASP A 63 -30.33 -0.04 -1.40
CA ASP A 63 -29.98 0.30 -2.79
C ASP A 63 -28.96 1.45 -2.88
N SER A 64 -28.45 1.95 -1.76
CA SER A 64 -27.38 2.94 -1.75
C SER A 64 -26.14 2.39 -2.46
N GLY A 65 -25.70 3.11 -3.49
CA GLY A 65 -24.45 2.80 -4.18
C GLY A 65 -23.21 3.17 -3.37
N GLU A 66 -22.10 2.50 -3.69
CA GLU A 66 -20.78 2.89 -3.22
C GLU A 66 -20.31 4.18 -3.92
N CYS A 67 -19.45 4.94 -3.24
CA CYS A 67 -18.87 6.15 -3.79
C CYS A 67 -17.97 5.83 -4.98
N SER A 68 -18.33 6.32 -6.17
CA SER A 68 -17.56 6.10 -7.40
C SER A 68 -16.18 6.74 -7.36
N GLU A 69 -16.04 7.90 -6.70
CA GLU A 69 -14.76 8.59 -6.55
C GLU A 69 -13.80 7.77 -5.68
N CYS A 70 -14.23 7.37 -4.48
CA CYS A 70 -13.43 6.52 -3.61
C CYS A 70 -13.12 5.16 -4.24
N SER A 71 -14.06 4.58 -4.99
CA SER A 71 -13.85 3.33 -5.70
C SER A 71 -12.76 3.47 -6.78
N SER A 72 -12.78 4.58 -7.54
CA SER A 72 -11.76 4.89 -8.53
C SER A 72 -10.39 5.09 -7.90
N GLU A 73 -10.30 5.87 -6.81
CA GLU A 73 -9.04 6.10 -6.10
C GLU A 73 -8.43 4.79 -5.57
N LEU A 74 -9.24 3.94 -4.92
CA LEU A 74 -8.78 2.63 -4.43
C LEU A 74 -8.31 1.74 -5.59
N SER A 75 -9.00 1.77 -6.72
CA SER A 75 -8.61 1.03 -7.91
C SER A 75 -7.31 1.54 -8.53
N GLU A 76 -7.09 2.85 -8.55
CA GLU A 76 -5.85 3.45 -9.06
C GLU A 76 -4.66 3.06 -8.18
N VAL A 77 -4.82 3.15 -6.85
CA VAL A 77 -3.82 2.70 -5.88
C VAL A 77 -3.48 1.23 -6.08
N ALA A 78 -4.48 0.36 -6.21
CA ALA A 78 -4.28 -1.07 -6.46
C ALA A 78 -3.49 -1.32 -7.76
N CYS A 79 -3.83 -0.60 -8.84
CA CYS A 79 -3.13 -0.70 -10.12
C CYS A 79 -1.65 -0.27 -10.04
N MET A 80 -1.38 0.80 -9.29
CA MET A 80 -0.01 1.28 -9.05
C MET A 80 0.79 0.27 -8.23
N GLU A 81 0.22 -0.29 -7.17
CA GLU A 81 0.86 -1.32 -6.33
C GLU A 81 1.19 -2.58 -7.12
N ASP A 82 0.29 -3.03 -7.99
CA ASP A 82 0.52 -4.18 -8.87
C ASP A 82 1.61 -3.89 -9.90
N SER A 83 1.64 -2.70 -10.48
CA SER A 83 2.72 -2.27 -11.38
C SER A 83 4.08 -2.28 -10.67
N MET A 84 4.15 -1.80 -9.43
CA MET A 84 5.36 -1.84 -8.62
C MET A 84 5.77 -3.28 -8.27
N ARG A 85 4.81 -4.16 -7.98
CA ARG A 85 5.05 -5.59 -7.74
C ARG A 85 5.65 -6.26 -8.96
N LEU A 86 5.12 -5.98 -10.15
CA LEU A 86 5.62 -6.50 -11.43
C LEU A 86 7.03 -6.00 -11.74
N LEU A 87 7.33 -4.72 -11.48
CA LEU A 87 8.68 -4.18 -11.66
C LEU A 87 9.69 -4.84 -10.72
N LYS A 88 9.35 -4.98 -9.43
CA LYS A 88 10.19 -5.68 -8.45
C LYS A 88 10.40 -7.15 -8.83
N GLN A 89 9.37 -7.82 -9.35
CA GLN A 89 9.47 -9.20 -9.83
C GLN A 89 10.38 -9.32 -11.05
N ARG A 90 10.26 -8.41 -12.03
CA ARG A 90 11.17 -8.37 -13.20
C ARG A 90 12.61 -8.14 -12.79
N GLN A 91 12.83 -7.22 -11.85
CA GLN A 91 14.14 -6.95 -11.28
C GLN A 91 14.71 -8.23 -10.63
N ARG A 92 13.91 -8.95 -9.83
CA ARG A 92 14.30 -10.24 -9.24
C ARG A 92 14.65 -11.30 -10.30
N GLN A 93 13.82 -11.48 -11.32
CA GLN A 93 14.07 -12.48 -12.36
C GLN A 93 15.32 -12.17 -13.19
N SER A 94 15.56 -10.89 -13.48
CA SER A 94 16.81 -10.45 -14.13
C SER A 94 18.02 -10.75 -13.23
N HIS A 95 17.89 -10.52 -11.92
CA HIS A 95 18.95 -10.75 -10.96
C HIS A 95 19.23 -12.24 -10.71
N GLU A 96 18.24 -13.12 -10.62
CA GLU A 96 18.48 -14.58 -10.48
C GLU A 96 19.29 -15.14 -11.65
N LYS A 97 19.04 -14.63 -12.88
CA LYS A 97 19.81 -15.00 -14.08
C LYS A 97 21.25 -14.46 -14.06
N LEU A 98 21.46 -13.26 -13.53
CA LEU A 98 22.77 -12.61 -13.46
C LEU A 98 23.63 -13.08 -12.26
N PHE A 99 23.01 -13.57 -11.19
CA PHE A 99 23.68 -13.86 -9.91
C PHE A 99 23.63 -15.31 -9.46
N SER A 100 23.09 -16.22 -10.28
CA SER A 100 23.41 -17.65 -10.14
C SER A 100 24.93 -17.77 -10.24
N GLY A 101 25.62 -17.89 -9.10
CA GLY A 101 27.08 -17.79 -8.92
C GLY A 101 27.91 -18.88 -9.60
N LYS A 102 27.53 -19.24 -10.82
CA LYS A 102 28.30 -20.00 -11.79
C LYS A 102 29.14 -18.97 -12.52
N SER A 103 30.44 -19.20 -12.64
CA SER A 103 31.28 -18.37 -13.51
C SER A 103 30.66 -18.40 -14.90
N THR A 104 30.06 -17.29 -15.33
CA THR A 104 29.57 -17.17 -16.69
C THR A 104 30.77 -17.31 -17.61
N PRO A 105 30.77 -18.27 -18.56
CA PRO A 105 31.86 -18.40 -19.50
C PRO A 105 32.01 -17.06 -20.23
N LEU A 106 33.23 -16.54 -20.27
CA LEU A 106 33.49 -15.26 -20.92
C LEU A 106 33.39 -15.48 -22.44
N SER A 107 32.40 -14.84 -23.07
CA SER A 107 32.29 -14.71 -24.52
C SER A 107 33.21 -13.60 -25.05
N LEU A 108 33.85 -13.86 -26.19
CA LEU A 108 34.88 -13.01 -26.81
C LEU A 108 34.36 -11.63 -27.28
N ASP A 109 33.05 -11.48 -27.52
CA ASP A 109 32.42 -10.23 -28.00
C ASP A 109 31.58 -9.51 -26.91
N CYS A 110 31.81 -9.82 -25.63
CA CYS A 110 31.10 -9.20 -24.53
C CYS A 110 31.94 -8.14 -23.81
N LYS A 111 31.28 -7.06 -23.38
CA LYS A 111 31.87 -6.05 -22.51
C LYS A 111 31.67 -6.46 -21.05
N TYR A 112 32.75 -6.47 -20.29
CA TYR A 112 32.75 -6.78 -18.86
C TYR A 112 33.14 -5.54 -18.07
N PHE A 113 32.54 -5.39 -16.90
CA PHE A 113 32.79 -4.28 -16.00
C PHE A 113 33.22 -4.82 -14.64
N LEU A 114 34.19 -4.14 -14.01
CA LEU A 114 34.63 -4.48 -12.67
C LEU A 114 33.81 -3.67 -11.65
N ILE A 115 33.38 -4.35 -10.60
CA ILE A 115 32.63 -3.76 -9.49
C ILE A 115 33.21 -4.34 -8.18
N PRO A 116 33.33 -3.54 -7.11
CA PRO A 116 33.81 -4.06 -5.82
C PRO A 116 32.94 -5.18 -5.28
N SER A 117 33.60 -6.24 -4.81
CA SER A 117 32.96 -7.39 -4.18
C SER A 117 32.23 -7.05 -2.87
N SER A 118 32.71 -6.03 -2.15
CA SER A 118 32.04 -5.51 -0.95
C SER A 118 30.71 -4.84 -1.30
N TRP A 119 30.70 -4.00 -2.33
CA TRP A 119 29.51 -3.30 -2.79
C TRP A 119 28.46 -4.26 -3.36
N ILE A 120 28.86 -5.21 -4.21
CA ILE A 120 27.93 -6.20 -4.76
C ILE A 120 27.28 -7.04 -3.64
N SER A 121 28.02 -7.33 -2.57
CA SER A 121 27.51 -8.08 -1.41
C SER A 121 26.50 -7.27 -0.59
N LYS A 122 26.79 -5.97 -0.35
CA LYS A 122 25.87 -5.04 0.33
C LYS A 122 24.57 -4.86 -0.46
N TRP A 123 24.70 -4.62 -1.77
CA TRP A 123 23.55 -4.52 -2.68
C TRP A 123 22.72 -5.81 -2.74
N ARG A 124 23.35 -6.99 -2.78
CA ARG A 124 22.63 -8.29 -2.75
C ARG A 124 21.76 -8.44 -1.51
N ASN A 125 22.25 -8.02 -0.35
CA ASN A 125 21.50 -8.09 0.90
C ASN A 125 20.33 -7.10 0.92
N TYR A 126 20.49 -5.91 0.35
CA TYR A 126 19.44 -4.90 0.26
C TYR A 126 18.27 -5.34 -0.63
N VAL A 127 18.55 -5.97 -1.78
CA VAL A 127 17.49 -6.41 -2.71
C VAL A 127 16.85 -7.75 -2.32
N ASN A 128 17.42 -8.48 -1.35
CA ASN A 128 16.90 -9.78 -0.94
C ASN A 128 15.83 -9.63 0.15
N PRO A 129 14.54 -9.93 -0.13
CA PRO A 129 13.47 -9.76 0.85
C PRO A 129 13.57 -10.69 2.07
N THR A 130 14.35 -11.78 2.00
CA THR A 130 14.55 -12.69 3.15
C THR A 130 15.59 -12.17 4.14
N VAL A 131 16.39 -11.18 3.74
CA VAL A 131 17.44 -10.61 4.57
C VAL A 131 16.94 -9.26 5.06
N LYS A 132 16.66 -9.16 6.36
CA LYS A 132 16.30 -7.90 7.02
C LYS A 132 17.56 -7.04 7.14
N ASN A 133 17.97 -6.39 6.05
CA ASN A 133 19.08 -5.43 6.04
C ASN A 133 18.56 -4.05 5.65
N SER A 134 18.72 -3.08 6.54
CA SER A 134 18.36 -1.67 6.32
C SER A 134 19.44 -0.89 5.56
N ASP A 135 20.63 -1.47 5.43
CA ASP A 135 21.78 -0.81 4.81
C ASP A 135 21.58 -0.68 3.30
N THR A 136 21.11 0.49 2.91
CA THR A 136 21.03 0.89 1.50
C THR A 136 22.47 1.06 0.98
N PRO A 137 22.86 0.38 -0.12
CA PRO A 137 24.19 0.52 -0.69
C PRO A 137 24.41 1.95 -1.21
N GLU A 138 25.64 2.45 -1.15
CA GLU A 138 25.96 3.76 -1.75
C GLU A 138 25.77 3.72 -3.27
N THR A 139 25.60 4.88 -3.91
CA THR A 139 25.52 4.95 -5.37
C THR A 139 26.78 4.38 -6.01
N LEU A 140 26.61 3.51 -7.01
CA LEU A 140 27.72 2.81 -7.68
C LEU A 140 28.81 3.78 -8.18
N ASN A 141 28.41 4.95 -8.71
CA ASN A 141 29.36 5.98 -9.19
C ASN A 141 30.26 6.54 -8.07
N VAL A 142 29.74 6.69 -6.85
CA VAL A 142 30.53 7.18 -5.70
C VAL A 142 31.59 6.16 -5.33
N VAL A 143 31.20 4.88 -5.33
CA VAL A 143 32.10 3.77 -4.99
C VAL A 143 33.15 3.54 -6.07
N ILE A 144 32.78 3.65 -7.35
CA ILE A 144 33.75 3.58 -8.45
C ILE A 144 34.70 4.77 -8.41
N GLY A 145 34.19 5.98 -8.15
CA GLY A 145 35.00 7.20 -8.03
C GLY A 145 36.05 7.11 -6.93
N SER A 146 35.71 6.48 -5.80
CA SER A 146 36.64 6.22 -4.68
C SER A 146 37.80 5.28 -5.03
N LEU A 147 37.70 4.50 -6.11
CA LEU A 147 38.73 3.53 -6.51
C LEU A 147 39.66 4.07 -7.58
N ILE A 148 39.32 5.23 -8.16
CA ILE A 148 40.18 5.91 -9.11
C ILE A 148 41.17 6.71 -8.27
N CYS A 149 42.46 6.35 -8.32
CA CYS A 149 43.49 7.19 -7.73
C CYS A 149 43.42 8.59 -8.35
N GLU A 150 43.34 9.62 -7.52
CA GLU A 150 43.61 10.99 -7.94
C GLU A 150 45.06 11.05 -8.47
N LYS A 151 45.22 11.76 -9.59
CA LYS A 151 46.49 11.88 -10.30
C LYS A 151 47.36 12.97 -9.70
#